data_AF-A0A2S1EP14-F1
#
_entry.id   AF-A0A2S1EP14-F1
#
_cell.length_a   1.000
_cell.length_b   1.000
_cell.length_c   1.000
_cell.angle_alpha   90.00
_cell.angle_beta   90.00
_cell.angle_gamma   90.00
#
_symmetry.space_group_name_H-M   'P 1'
#
loop_
_entity.id
_entity.type
_entity.pdbx_description
1 polymer ?
#
loop_
_entity_poly.entity_id
_entity_poly.type
_entity_poly.pdbx_seq_one_letter_code
_entity_poly.pdbx_strand_id
1 'polypeptide(L)' 'MNTATLKALQNWLHGRGYTLEQVDSQLILKYHGQERAVITPPDRYQVKNLDLNFNDWVEFNKCIRNIRHYLASDD' A
#
# COMPACT_ATOMS: atom_id res chain seq x y z
N MET A 1 -1.29 -11.30 12.32
CA MET A 1 -1.01 -11.48 10.88
C MET A 1 -1.75 -12.66 10.26
N ASN A 2 -2.95 -12.41 9.73
CA ASN A 2 -3.61 -13.36 8.84
C ASN A 2 -3.00 -13.30 7.43
N THR A 3 -2.23 -14.34 7.07
CA THR A 3 -1.53 -14.46 5.78
C THR A 3 -2.48 -14.55 4.58
N ALA A 4 -3.71 -15.04 4.76
CA ALA A 4 -4.71 -15.08 3.69
C ALA A 4 -5.18 -13.67 3.31
N THR A 5 -5.37 -12.79 4.31
CA THR A 5 -5.81 -11.41 4.10
C THR A 5 -4.72 -10.55 3.45
N LEU A 6 -3.45 -10.77 3.84
CA LEU A 6 -2.31 -10.08 3.22
C LEU A 6 -2.15 -10.46 1.74
N LYS A 7 -2.23 -11.76 1.42
CA LYS A 7 -2.13 -12.24 0.05
C LYS A 7 -3.27 -11.72 -0.84
N ALA A 8 -4.48 -11.65 -0.30
CA ALA A 8 -5.61 -11.04 -1.00
C ALA A 8 -5.37 -9.56 -1.32
N LEU A 9 -4.84 -8.79 -0.36
CA LEU A 9 -4.45 -7.39 -0.56
C LEU A 9 -3.35 -7.26 -1.64
N GLN A 10 -2.30 -8.08 -1.57
CA GLN A 10 -1.22 -8.08 -2.56
C GLN A 10 -1.73 -8.37 -3.97
N ASN A 11 -2.62 -9.35 -4.13
CA ASN A 11 -3.24 -9.66 -5.42
C ASN A 11 -4.11 -8.50 -5.94
N TRP A 12 -4.88 -7.87 -5.05
CA TRP A 12 -5.70 -6.71 -5.40
C TRP A 12 -4.86 -5.50 -5.85
N LEU A 13 -3.71 -5.27 -5.21
CA LEU A 13 -2.74 -4.24 -5.61
C LEU A 13 -2.07 -4.60 -6.95
N HIS A 14 -1.69 -5.86 -7.14
CA HIS A 14 -1.04 -6.32 -8.36
C HIS A 14 -1.90 -6.13 -9.61
N GLY A 15 -3.22 -6.38 -9.50
CA GLY A 15 -4.18 -6.10 -10.59
C GLY A 15 -4.27 -4.62 -10.99
N ARG A 16 -3.66 -3.71 -10.22
CA ARG A 16 -3.59 -2.26 -10.47
C ARG A 16 -2.17 -1.78 -10.81
N GLY A 17 -1.22 -2.71 -10.99
CA GLY A 17 0.19 -2.40 -11.26
C GLY A 17 1.00 -2.00 -10.03
N TYR A 18 0.43 -2.15 -8.83
CA TYR A 18 1.12 -1.89 -7.57
C TYR A 18 1.68 -3.19 -6.98
N THR A 19 2.80 -3.07 -6.28
CA THR A 19 3.34 -4.14 -5.44
C THR A 19 3.47 -3.67 -4.00
N LEU A 20 3.32 -4.59 -3.06
CA LEU A 20 3.44 -4.33 -1.64
C LEU A 20 4.50 -5.24 -1.05
N GLU A 21 5.62 -4.65 -0.66
CA GLU A 21 6.72 -5.35 -0.02
C GLU A 21 6.67 -5.10 1.48
N GLN A 22 6.95 -6.14 2.26
CA GLN A 22 7.12 -6.01 3.70
C GLN A 22 8.61 -5.99 4.03
N VAL A 23 9.07 -4.89 4.63
CA VAL A 23 10.45 -4.73 5.12
C VAL A 23 10.35 -4.42 6.60
N ASP A 24 10.83 -5.33 7.45
CA ASP A 24 10.63 -5.30 8.89
C ASP A 24 9.13 -5.14 9.27
N SER A 25 8.81 -4.08 10.00
CA SER A 25 7.44 -3.70 10.39
C SER A 25 6.76 -2.74 9.42
N GLN A 26 7.40 -2.43 8.28
CA GLN A 26 6.90 -1.47 7.30
C GLN A 26 6.34 -2.18 6.07
N LEU A 27 5.33 -1.56 5.46
CA LEU A 27 4.80 -1.95 4.17
C LEU A 27 5.18 -0.88 3.15
N ILE A 28 5.92 -1.27 2.12
CA ILE A 28 6.40 -0.40 1.05
C ILE A 28 5.51 -0.63 -0.18
N LEU A 29 4.75 0.41 -0.55
CA LEU A 29 3.94 0.41 -1.76
C LEU A 29 4.79 0.91 -2.93
N LYS A 30 4.92 0.09 -3.97
CA LYS A 30 5.63 0.43 -5.20
C LYS A 30 4.68 0.40 -6.40
N TYR A 31 5.00 1.17 -7.43
CA TYR A 31 4.33 1.17 -8.72
C TYR A 31 5.39 1.06 -9.81
N HIS A 32 5.32 0.01 -10.65
CA HIS A 32 6.37 -0.35 -11.61
C HIS A 32 7.79 -0.36 -11.01
N GLY A 33 7.93 -0.95 -9.82
CA GLY A 33 9.20 -1.06 -9.10
C GLY A 33 9.67 0.21 -8.39
N GLN A 34 9.00 1.35 -8.57
CA GLN A 34 9.34 2.60 -7.89
C GLN A 34 8.55 2.76 -6.59
N GLU A 35 9.22 3.10 -5.49
CA GLU A 35 8.58 3.38 -4.21
C GLU A 35 7.68 4.62 -4.29
N ARG A 36 6.44 4.46 -3.83
CA ARG A 36 5.43 5.52 -3.81
C ARG A 36 5.07 5.91 -2.38
N ALA A 37 4.99 4.93 -1.48
CA ALA A 37 4.76 5.18 -0.07
C ALA A 37 5.40 4.12 0.82
N VAL A 38 5.73 4.55 2.04
CA VAL A 38 6.09 3.66 3.15
C VAL A 38 5.00 3.80 4.20
N ILE A 39 4.37 2.70 4.58
CA ILE A 39 3.32 2.62 5.58
C ILE A 39 3.92 1.96 6.83
N THR A 40 3.77 2.62 7.97
CA THR A 40 4.23 2.18 9.28
C THR A 40 3.03 2.07 10.22
N PRO A 41 2.73 0.87 10.76
CA PRO A 41 1.69 0.70 11.77
C PRO A 41 1.89 1.63 12.98
N PRO A 42 0.82 2.01 13.71
CA PRO A 42 -0.57 1.58 13.50
C PRO A 42 -1.31 2.34 12.38
N ASP A 43 -0.84 3.52 11.94
CA ASP A 43 -1.53 4.30 10.90
C ASP A 43 -0.71 5.41 10.24
N ARG A 44 0.62 5.36 10.36
CA ARG A 44 1.50 6.38 9.80
C ARG A 44 1.89 6.00 8.38
N TYR A 45 2.00 6.98 7.49
CA TYR A 45 2.54 6.74 6.16
C TYR A 45 3.29 7.96 5.66
N GLN A 46 4.30 7.71 4.85
CA GLN A 46 5.09 8.72 4.15
C GLN A 46 4.90 8.51 2.66
N VAL A 47 4.30 9.50 1.99
CA VAL A 47 4.17 9.53 0.54
C VAL A 47 5.42 10.22 -0.02
N LYS A 48 6.05 9.62 -1.04
CA LYS A 48 7.17 10.26 -1.74
C LYS A 48 6.66 11.48 -2.53
N ASN A 49 7.56 12.31 -3.05
CA ASN A 49 7.14 13.38 -3.94
C ASN A 49 6.68 12.76 -5.28
N LEU A 50 5.36 12.72 -5.51
CA LEU A 50 4.77 12.10 -6.69
C LEU A 50 4.10 13.18 -7.54
N ASP A 51 4.50 13.28 -8.80
CA ASP A 51 3.79 14.06 -9.81
C ASP A 51 2.73 13.15 -10.45
N LEU A 52 1.50 13.24 -9.96
CA LEU A 52 0.36 12.43 -10.40
C LEU A 52 -0.77 13.35 -10.87
N ASN A 53 -1.44 12.95 -11.96
CA ASN A 53 -2.72 13.56 -12.30
C ASN A 53 -3.80 13.15 -11.27
N PHE A 54 -4.96 13.80 -11.35
CA PHE A 54 -6.06 13.54 -10.41
C PHE A 54 -6.51 12.07 -10.36
N ASN A 55 -6.62 11.40 -11.50
CA ASN A 55 -7.09 10.02 -11.55
C ASN A 55 -6.09 9.07 -10.88
N ASP A 56 -4.81 9.24 -11.18
CA ASP A 56 -3.74 8.45 -10.57
C ASP A 56 -3.62 8.73 -9.07
N TRP A 57 -3.83 9.98 -8.65
CA TRP A 57 -3.90 10.36 -7.25
C TRP A 57 -5.05 9.65 -6.52
N VAL A 58 -6.24 9.59 -7.14
CA VAL A 58 -7.39 8.88 -6.58
C VAL A 58 -7.11 7.38 -6.45
N GLU A 59 -6.56 6.74 -7.48
CA GLU A 59 -6.21 5.31 -7.43
C GLU A 59 -5.12 5.03 -6.38
N PHE A 60 -4.10 5.88 -6.30
CA PHE A 60 -3.06 5.77 -5.27
C PHE A 60 -3.66 5.85 -3.85
N ASN A 61 -4.55 6.81 -3.58
CA ASN A 61 -5.19 6.93 -2.27
C ASN A 61 -6.09 5.74 -1.92
N LYS A 62 -6.77 5.13 -2.91
CA LYS A 62 -7.51 3.87 -2.69
C LYS A 62 -6.57 2.75 -2.24
N CYS A 63 -5.36 2.67 -2.80
CA CYS A 63 -4.37 1.68 -2.40
C CYS A 63 -3.92 1.89 -0.96
N ILE A 64 -3.53 3.11 -0.59
CA ILE A 64 -3.14 3.46 0.79
C ILE A 64 -4.26 3.15 1.78
N ARG A 65 -5.51 3.50 1.47
CA ARG A 65 -6.66 3.23 2.36
C ARG A 65 -6.86 1.74 2.63
N ASN A 66 -6.75 0.89 1.62
CA ASN A 66 -6.93 -0.56 1.79
C ASN A 66 -5.78 -1.19 2.57
N ILE A 67 -4.54 -0.71 2.38
CA ILE A 67 -3.39 -1.15 3.18
C ILE A 67 -3.61 -0.81 4.66
N ARG A 68 -4.05 0.43 4.95
CA ARG A 68 -4.36 0.86 6.32
C ARG A 68 -5.50 0.06 6.94
N HIS A 69 -6.55 -0.24 6.17
CA HIS A 69 -7.66 -1.06 6.65
C HIS A 69 -7.22 -2.50 7.00
N TYR A 70 -6.34 -3.08 6.19
CA TYR A 70 -5.72 -4.37 6.49
C TYR A 70 -4.94 -4.32 7.82
N LEU A 71 -4.12 -3.29 8.03
CA LEU A 71 -3.37 -3.11 9.27
C LEU A 71 -4.28 -2.97 10.50
N ALA A 72 -5.34 -2.17 10.39
CA ALA A 72 -6.31 -1.96 11.47
C ALA A 72 -7.20 -3.18 11.77
N SER A 73 -7.29 -4.14 10.84
CA SER A 73 -8.05 -5.38 11.01
C SER A 73 -7.21 -6.52 11.60
N ASP A 74 -5.90 -6.30 11.81
CA ASP A 74 -4.95 -7.26 12.39
C ASP A 74 -4.61 -6.92 13.86
N ASP A 75 -5.22 -5.86 14.42
CA ASP A 75 -5.17 -5.46 15.85
C ASP A 75 -6.21 -6.21 16.71
#